data_AF-A0A8H8JL51-F1
#
_entry.id   AF-A0A8H8JL51-F1
#
_cell.length_a   1.000
_cell.length_b   1.000
_cell.length_c   1.000
_cell.angle_alpha   90.00
_cell.angle_beta   90.00
_cell.angle_gamma   90.00
#
_symmetry.space_group_name_H-M   'P 1'
#
loop_
_entity.id
_entity.type
_entity.pdbx_description
1 polymer ?
#
loop_
_entity_poly.entity_id
_entity_poly.type
_entity_poly.pdbx_seq_one_letter_code
_entity_poly.pdbx_strand_id
1 'polypeptide(L)'
;MGRRLRQLGVLGTLVLAHSAAAAPSPPSILSRVPLPSLGRLGERVSEVWKRGIRGTVGLQNRATSNDSANLWVVDTQYQGKSFFDGFDFYTDRDPTNGQVQYVDRDTAFNEGLAYVTSDGKAVMKVDNTTWLTAGQNRKSVRIQSQKRFNGGLFILDLQRSPHGCGTWPAFWTVGPNWPQGGEIDIFEGVHENTKNQATFHTADGCTITDPQNFTGNLLASDCSAFADNNAGCGLINDSAASFGAPFNAVGGGVFASRWDNNGVWIWFFHRSTIPNDIIQNTPTPELWGKPTALLSNSSCAPNRYFWDHQIVFDITFCGDWAGASYSDPANGCPGTCSDHVLDPGNFYVSIYEHYCIGLR
;
A
#
# COMPACT_ATOMS: atom_id res chain seq x y z
N MET A 1 -37.66 21.90 -67.40
CA MET A 1 -37.20 21.61 -66.02
C MET A 1 -38.43 21.29 -65.18
N GLY A 2 -38.69 20.14 -64.55
CA GLY A 2 -38.06 18.82 -64.44
C GLY A 2 -39.03 17.97 -63.58
N ARG A 3 -39.76 17.06 -64.27
CA ARG A 3 -40.49 15.81 -63.90
C ARG A 3 -40.57 15.36 -62.43
N ARG A 4 -41.56 14.59 -61.95
CA ARG A 4 -42.96 14.20 -62.28
C ARG A 4 -43.42 13.37 -61.07
N LEU A 5 -44.73 13.33 -60.83
CA LEU A 5 -45.40 12.54 -59.79
C LEU A 5 -45.33 11.02 -59.99
N ARG A 6 -45.31 10.33 -58.83
CA ARG A 6 -45.98 9.06 -58.42
C ARG A 6 -46.16 7.91 -59.43
N GLN A 7 -45.73 6.72 -59.01
CA GLN A 7 -46.53 5.50 -59.09
C GLN A 7 -46.14 4.46 -58.03
N LEU A 8 -47.14 3.67 -57.62
CA LEU A 8 -47.12 2.60 -56.62
C LEU A 8 -46.40 1.33 -57.13
N GLY A 9 -45.95 0.49 -56.18
CA GLY A 9 -46.36 -0.92 -56.17
C GLY A 9 -45.28 -2.00 -56.19
N VAL A 10 -45.25 -2.75 -55.09
CA VAL A 10 -44.97 -4.20 -54.96
C VAL A 10 -43.50 -4.65 -55.04
N LEU A 11 -42.98 -5.07 -53.88
CA LEU A 11 -42.10 -6.23 -53.79
C LEU A 11 -42.27 -6.88 -52.41
N GLY A 12 -42.82 -8.10 -52.40
CA GLY A 12 -42.81 -8.98 -51.25
C GLY A 12 -41.41 -9.57 -51.04
N THR A 13 -41.10 -9.92 -49.80
CA THR A 13 -40.07 -10.91 -49.53
C THR A 13 -40.44 -11.72 -48.31
N LEU A 14 -40.17 -13.00 -48.47
CA LEU A 14 -40.73 -14.13 -47.77
C LEU A 14 -39.98 -14.42 -46.46
N VAL A 15 -40.76 -14.89 -45.49
CA VAL A 15 -40.43 -15.61 -44.26
C VAL A 15 -39.20 -16.50 -44.37
N LEU A 16 -38.35 -16.50 -43.32
CA LEU A 16 -37.68 -17.70 -42.81
C LEU A 16 -37.25 -17.47 -41.34
N ALA A 17 -38.05 -18.00 -40.42
CA ALA A 17 -37.68 -18.23 -39.04
C ALA A 17 -36.83 -19.50 -38.95
N HIS A 18 -35.76 -19.50 -38.16
CA HIS A 18 -35.09 -20.73 -37.71
C HIS A 18 -34.71 -20.59 -36.24
N SER A 19 -35.47 -21.30 -35.41
CA SER A 19 -35.15 -21.72 -34.05
C SER A 19 -34.69 -23.19 -34.09
N ALA A 20 -33.52 -23.50 -33.55
CA ALA A 20 -33.09 -24.84 -33.12
C ALA A 20 -31.84 -24.66 -32.23
N ALA A 21 -31.94 -24.84 -30.91
CA ALA A 21 -31.87 -26.11 -30.19
C ALA A 21 -30.44 -26.65 -30.06
N ALA A 22 -30.02 -26.77 -28.80
CA ALA A 22 -28.73 -27.29 -28.35
C ALA A 22 -28.51 -28.76 -28.75
N ALA A 23 -27.24 -29.11 -28.98
CA ALA A 23 -26.78 -30.49 -29.07
C ALA A 23 -25.40 -30.64 -28.38
N PRO A 24 -25.10 -31.83 -27.83
CA PRO A 24 -24.17 -32.03 -26.71
C PRO A 24 -22.75 -32.39 -27.14
N SER A 25 -21.77 -32.13 -26.27
CA SER A 25 -20.41 -32.69 -26.39
C SER A 25 -20.22 -33.89 -25.44
N PRO A 26 -19.88 -35.09 -25.95
CA PRO A 26 -19.41 -36.23 -25.16
C PRO A 26 -17.90 -36.51 -25.45
N PRO A 27 -17.28 -37.56 -24.88
CA PRO A 27 -16.54 -37.57 -23.62
C PRO A 27 -15.00 -37.69 -23.80
N SER A 28 -14.30 -37.58 -22.67
CA SER A 28 -12.86 -37.73 -22.43
C SER A 28 -12.30 -39.15 -22.62
N ILE A 29 -11.09 -39.30 -23.22
CA ILE A 29 -10.24 -40.52 -23.14
C ILE A 29 -8.72 -40.20 -23.25
N LEU A 30 -7.99 -40.49 -22.14
CA LEU A 30 -6.65 -41.12 -21.94
C LEU A 30 -5.37 -40.54 -22.63
N SER A 31 -4.19 -40.44 -21.98
CA SER A 31 -3.53 -41.49 -21.19
C SER A 31 -2.27 -41.03 -20.39
N ARG A 32 -2.11 -41.64 -19.19
CA ARG A 32 -0.88 -42.18 -18.54
C ARG A 32 0.25 -41.25 -18.08
N VAL A 33 0.28 -40.99 -16.76
CA VAL A 33 1.52 -40.96 -15.94
C VAL A 33 1.24 -41.70 -14.61
N PRO A 34 2.12 -42.61 -14.13
CA PRO A 34 1.84 -43.43 -12.95
C PRO A 34 2.11 -42.69 -11.62
N LEU A 35 1.23 -42.93 -10.65
CA LEU A 35 1.40 -42.58 -9.24
C LEU A 35 2.33 -43.60 -8.55
N PRO A 36 3.29 -43.17 -7.70
CA PRO A 36 3.98 -44.09 -6.80
C PRO A 36 3.11 -44.41 -5.59
N SER A 37 3.10 -45.69 -5.24
CA SER A 37 2.39 -46.32 -4.14
C SER A 37 2.83 -45.86 -2.75
N LEU A 38 1.85 -45.68 -1.85
CA LEU A 38 2.03 -45.69 -0.40
C LEU A 38 2.43 -47.10 0.07
N GLY A 39 3.62 -47.20 0.67
CA GLY A 39 4.13 -48.41 1.33
C GLY A 39 4.94 -48.04 2.57
N ARG A 40 4.41 -48.44 3.73
CA ARG A 40 4.93 -48.38 5.10
C ARG A 40 6.44 -48.57 5.27
N LEU A 41 7.03 -47.79 6.19
CA LEU A 41 7.99 -48.16 7.26
C LEU A 41 8.25 -46.84 8.03
N GLY A 42 7.95 -46.66 9.32
CA GLY A 42 8.19 -47.56 10.44
C GLY A 42 9.51 -47.15 11.12
N GLU A 43 9.39 -46.28 12.13
CA GLU A 43 10.37 -46.02 13.23
C GLU A 43 11.76 -45.46 12.89
N ARG A 44 12.08 -44.28 13.45
CA ARG A 44 12.99 -44.16 14.62
C ARG A 44 13.19 -42.71 15.06
N VAL A 45 12.72 -42.46 16.27
CA VAL A 45 13.09 -41.34 17.14
C VAL A 45 14.44 -41.64 17.77
N SER A 46 15.19 -40.58 18.12
CA SER A 46 16.38 -40.52 18.99
C SER A 46 17.72 -40.93 18.37
N GLU A 47 18.63 -39.96 18.27
CA GLU A 47 20.01 -40.03 18.80
C GLU A 47 20.61 -38.62 18.85
N VAL A 48 20.27 -37.87 19.90
CA VAL A 48 21.17 -36.87 20.48
C VAL A 48 21.69 -37.49 21.77
N TRP A 49 22.97 -37.22 22.07
CA TRP A 49 23.70 -37.60 23.28
C TRP A 49 24.25 -39.04 23.34
N LYS A 50 25.45 -39.22 22.77
CA LYS A 50 26.59 -39.89 23.42
C LYS A 50 27.82 -39.85 22.51
N ARG A 51 28.73 -38.90 22.75
CA ARG A 51 30.19 -39.06 22.63
C ARG A 51 30.88 -37.77 23.09
N GLY A 52 31.14 -37.69 24.38
CA GLY A 52 32.31 -36.94 24.85
C GLY A 52 33.54 -37.82 24.67
N ILE A 53 34.67 -37.21 24.30
CA ILE A 53 35.96 -37.28 25.00
C ILE A 53 37.05 -36.66 24.12
N ARG A 54 37.64 -35.58 24.68
CA ARG A 54 39.04 -35.10 24.53
C ARG A 54 39.53 -34.70 23.13
N GLY A 55 39.46 -33.40 22.88
CA GLY A 55 40.34 -32.69 21.97
C GLY A 55 40.75 -31.36 22.59
N THR A 56 42.05 -31.15 22.76
CA THR A 56 42.71 -29.98 23.33
C THR A 56 42.24 -28.70 22.62
N VAL A 57 41.64 -27.76 23.35
CA VAL A 57 41.23 -26.46 22.80
C VAL A 57 42.50 -25.63 22.59
N GLY A 58 42.98 -25.57 21.35
CA GLY A 58 43.85 -24.48 20.92
C GLY A 58 43.04 -23.19 20.96
N LEU A 59 43.55 -22.20 21.69
CA LEU A 59 43.05 -20.83 21.66
C LEU A 59 43.25 -20.26 20.25
N GLN A 60 42.31 -20.53 19.35
CA GLN A 60 42.10 -19.66 18.21
C GLN A 60 41.42 -18.41 18.75
N ASN A 61 42.12 -17.28 18.61
CA ASN A 61 41.55 -15.96 18.73
C ASN A 61 40.33 -15.89 17.82
N ARG A 62 39.15 -16.17 18.39
CA ARG A 62 37.89 -15.77 17.80
C ARG A 62 37.94 -14.26 17.88
N ALA A 63 38.27 -13.64 16.76
CA ALA A 63 38.06 -12.22 16.58
C ALA A 63 36.64 -11.96 17.08
N THR A 64 36.53 -11.20 18.17
CA THR A 64 35.29 -10.59 18.58
C THR A 64 34.95 -9.62 17.45
N SER A 65 34.32 -10.14 16.39
CA SER A 65 33.52 -9.31 15.51
C SER A 65 32.54 -8.64 16.45
N ASN A 66 32.78 -7.36 16.67
CA ASN A 66 31.88 -6.47 17.38
C ASN A 66 30.67 -6.24 16.45
N ASP A 67 30.01 -7.34 16.07
CA ASP A 67 28.78 -7.36 15.31
C ASP A 67 27.67 -7.14 16.32
N SER A 68 27.59 -5.90 16.82
CA SER A 68 26.33 -5.38 17.29
C SER A 68 25.43 -5.29 16.07
N ALA A 69 24.88 -6.42 15.64
CA ALA A 69 23.66 -6.42 14.85
C ALA A 69 22.71 -5.50 15.61
N ASN A 70 22.32 -4.37 14.99
CA ASN A 70 21.40 -3.43 15.61
C ASN A 70 20.13 -4.21 15.95
N LEU A 71 19.95 -4.52 17.24
CA LEU A 71 18.82 -5.30 17.68
C LEU A 71 17.58 -4.40 17.63
N TRP A 72 16.72 -4.63 16.65
CA TRP A 72 15.43 -3.95 16.54
C TRP A 72 14.42 -4.59 17.51
N VAL A 73 14.22 -3.96 18.66
CA VAL A 73 13.28 -4.41 19.70
C VAL A 73 11.91 -3.79 19.47
N VAL A 74 10.82 -4.52 19.73
CA VAL A 74 9.46 -3.93 19.65
C VAL A 74 9.33 -2.79 20.64
N ASP A 75 9.06 -1.60 20.12
CA ASP A 75 8.71 -0.42 20.86
C ASP A 75 7.18 -0.26 20.97
N THR A 76 6.45 -0.40 19.85
CA THR A 76 4.99 -0.29 19.82
C THR A 76 4.39 -1.23 18.77
N GLN A 77 3.22 -1.79 19.07
CA GLN A 77 2.50 -2.66 18.15
C GLN A 77 1.02 -2.25 18.11
N TYR A 78 0.54 -1.81 16.96
CA TYR A 78 -0.89 -1.54 16.73
C TYR A 78 -1.50 -2.74 16.01
N GLN A 79 -2.35 -3.50 16.69
CA GLN A 79 -3.00 -4.69 16.14
C GLN A 79 -4.24 -5.07 16.95
N GLY A 80 -5.09 -5.92 16.36
CA GLY A 80 -6.23 -6.50 17.07
C GLY A 80 -7.24 -5.44 17.49
N LYS A 81 -7.99 -5.76 18.56
CA LYS A 81 -9.08 -4.92 19.05
C LYS A 81 -8.63 -3.55 19.54
N SER A 82 -7.36 -3.42 19.94
CA SER A 82 -6.76 -2.18 20.43
C SER A 82 -6.02 -1.39 19.35
N PHE A 83 -6.11 -1.77 18.08
CA PHE A 83 -5.42 -1.09 16.99
C PHE A 83 -5.67 0.43 17.02
N PHE A 84 -6.95 0.82 17.10
CA PHE A 84 -7.38 2.23 17.04
C PHE A 84 -7.19 2.98 18.37
N ASP A 85 -6.74 2.34 19.44
CA ASP A 85 -6.62 2.99 20.75
C ASP A 85 -5.41 3.94 20.82
N GLY A 86 -4.40 3.71 19.97
CA GLY A 86 -3.20 4.54 19.88
C GLY A 86 -3.29 5.68 18.86
N PHE A 87 -4.48 5.96 18.32
CA PHE A 87 -4.68 6.93 17.26
C PHE A 87 -5.80 7.92 17.58
N ASP A 88 -5.58 9.17 17.20
CA ASP A 88 -6.59 10.22 17.18
C ASP A 88 -7.24 10.28 15.79
N PHE A 89 -8.54 10.59 15.73
CA PHE A 89 -9.28 10.75 14.48
C PHE A 89 -9.33 12.23 14.11
N TYR A 90 -8.70 12.57 12.98
CA TYR A 90 -8.65 13.92 12.44
C TYR A 90 -10.01 14.29 11.83
N THR A 91 -10.52 15.49 12.13
CA THR A 91 -11.86 15.93 11.68
C THR A 91 -11.87 17.28 10.96
N ASP A 92 -10.71 17.92 10.87
CA ASP A 92 -10.60 19.20 10.21
C ASP A 92 -10.67 19.03 8.67
N ARG A 93 -10.71 20.16 7.98
CA ARG A 93 -10.70 20.18 6.51
C ARG A 93 -9.42 19.54 6.00
N ASP A 94 -9.56 18.74 4.95
CA ASP A 94 -8.44 18.08 4.30
C ASP A 94 -7.36 19.08 3.84
N PRO A 95 -6.11 18.96 4.32
CA PRO A 95 -5.02 19.86 3.94
C PRO A 95 -4.70 19.85 2.45
N THR A 96 -4.97 18.73 1.76
CA THR A 96 -4.75 18.55 0.32
C THR A 96 -5.99 18.87 -0.52
N ASN A 97 -6.94 19.61 0.06
CA ASN A 97 -8.15 20.11 -0.60
C ASN A 97 -9.06 19.04 -1.22
N GLY A 98 -9.02 17.82 -0.72
CA GLY A 98 -9.88 16.74 -1.19
C GLY A 98 -11.37 16.97 -0.95
N GLN A 99 -12.19 16.31 -1.76
CA GLN A 99 -13.65 16.28 -1.61
C GLN A 99 -14.07 15.24 -0.56
N VAL A 100 -13.51 15.41 0.63
CA VAL A 100 -13.61 14.47 1.74
C VAL A 100 -14.13 15.16 3.00
N GLN A 101 -14.91 14.43 3.78
CA GLN A 101 -15.31 14.81 5.13
C GLN A 101 -14.69 13.79 6.08
N TYR A 102 -13.59 14.15 6.74
CA TYR A 102 -13.08 13.31 7.80
C TYR A 102 -13.99 13.37 9.02
N VAL A 103 -14.35 12.21 9.54
CA VAL A 103 -15.27 12.09 10.68
C VAL A 103 -14.56 11.68 11.96
N ASP A 104 -15.14 12.04 13.09
CA ASP A 104 -14.63 11.64 14.40
C ASP A 104 -14.72 10.12 14.62
N ARG A 105 -14.07 9.66 15.69
CA ARG A 105 -14.01 8.24 16.05
C ARG A 105 -15.40 7.64 16.22
N ASP A 106 -16.28 8.26 16.97
CA ASP A 106 -17.60 7.69 17.28
C ASP A 106 -18.43 7.55 16.00
N THR A 107 -18.42 8.57 15.13
CA THR A 107 -19.05 8.52 13.81
C THR A 107 -18.43 7.43 12.93
N ALA A 108 -17.10 7.32 12.87
CA ALA A 108 -16.42 6.30 12.07
C ALA A 108 -16.79 4.88 12.50
N PHE A 109 -16.86 4.59 13.80
CA PHE A 109 -17.26 3.28 14.30
C PHE A 109 -18.76 3.01 14.11
N ASN A 110 -19.62 3.99 14.38
CA ASN A 110 -21.07 3.85 14.25
C ASN A 110 -21.53 3.66 12.80
N GLU A 111 -20.86 4.33 11.85
CA GLU A 111 -21.16 4.21 10.42
C GLU A 111 -20.34 3.10 9.73
N GLY A 112 -19.52 2.36 10.48
CA GLY A 112 -18.73 1.24 9.97
C GLY A 112 -17.61 1.65 9.01
N LEU A 113 -17.11 2.88 9.12
CA LEU A 113 -15.95 3.40 8.40
C LEU A 113 -14.63 2.96 9.06
N ALA A 114 -14.65 2.68 10.37
CA ALA A 114 -13.54 2.05 11.08
C ALA A 114 -14.06 0.94 11.98
N TYR A 115 -13.44 -0.24 11.95
CA TYR A 115 -13.79 -1.35 12.83
C TYR A 115 -12.68 -2.41 12.88
N VAL A 116 -12.78 -3.33 13.83
CA VAL A 116 -11.92 -4.51 13.90
C VAL A 116 -12.75 -5.76 13.65
N THR A 117 -12.31 -6.61 12.72
CA THR A 117 -12.97 -7.87 12.41
C THR A 117 -12.87 -8.87 13.57
N SER A 118 -13.68 -9.93 13.53
CA SER A 118 -13.65 -10.98 14.55
C SER A 118 -12.32 -11.73 14.62
N ASP A 119 -11.60 -11.84 13.51
CA ASP A 119 -10.23 -12.38 13.41
C ASP A 119 -9.13 -11.36 13.72
N GLY A 120 -9.49 -10.14 14.15
CA GLY A 120 -8.55 -9.17 14.73
C GLY A 120 -7.87 -8.24 13.73
N LYS A 121 -8.36 -8.14 12.50
CA LYS A 121 -7.85 -7.19 11.50
C LYS A 121 -8.52 -5.85 11.69
N ALA A 122 -7.73 -4.79 11.68
CA ALA A 122 -8.29 -3.45 11.65
C ALA A 122 -8.61 -3.05 10.21
N VAL A 123 -9.78 -2.45 10.07
CA VAL A 123 -10.36 -2.05 8.78
C VAL A 123 -10.68 -0.57 8.84
N MET A 124 -10.20 0.17 7.86
CA MET A 124 -10.60 1.54 7.57
C MET A 124 -11.16 1.59 6.16
N LYS A 125 -12.34 2.17 5.99
CA LYS A 125 -12.98 2.36 4.70
C LYS A 125 -13.69 3.70 4.63
N VAL A 126 -14.18 4.01 3.45
CA VAL A 126 -14.94 5.22 3.17
C VAL A 126 -16.44 4.93 3.14
N ASP A 127 -17.26 5.98 3.20
CA ASP A 127 -18.69 5.84 2.94
C ASP A 127 -18.90 5.41 1.49
N ASN A 128 -19.42 4.21 1.32
CA ASN A 128 -19.75 3.60 0.04
C ASN A 128 -21.24 3.24 -0.04
N THR A 129 -22.09 4.01 0.66
CA THR A 129 -23.55 3.79 0.72
C THR A 129 -24.37 5.05 0.45
N THR A 130 -23.87 6.23 0.81
CA THR A 130 -24.62 7.48 0.65
C THR A 130 -24.41 8.11 -0.71
N TRP A 131 -25.52 8.45 -1.38
CA TRP A 131 -25.55 9.32 -2.56
C TRP A 131 -25.37 10.77 -2.13
N LEU A 132 -24.45 11.47 -2.78
CA LEU A 132 -24.18 12.87 -2.51
C LEU A 132 -24.79 13.76 -3.60
N THR A 133 -25.09 15.01 -3.25
CA THR A 133 -25.38 16.07 -4.21
C THR A 133 -24.10 16.83 -4.58
N ALA A 134 -24.10 17.49 -5.74
CA ALA A 134 -22.94 18.26 -6.21
C ALA A 134 -22.38 19.21 -5.14
N GLY A 135 -21.05 19.18 -4.95
CA GLY A 135 -20.33 19.99 -3.96
C GLY A 135 -20.32 19.44 -2.54
N GLN A 136 -20.98 18.30 -2.28
CA GLN A 136 -20.85 17.61 -1.00
C GLN A 136 -19.58 16.75 -0.95
N ASN A 137 -19.07 16.57 0.26
CA ASN A 137 -17.89 15.77 0.53
C ASN A 137 -18.25 14.35 0.96
N ARG A 138 -17.48 13.36 0.51
CA ARG A 138 -17.68 11.96 0.92
C ARG A 138 -17.01 11.70 2.26
N LYS A 139 -17.71 11.03 3.17
CA LYS A 139 -17.16 10.69 4.48
C LYS A 139 -16.02 9.68 4.36
N SER A 140 -14.97 9.93 5.12
CA SER A 140 -13.79 9.07 5.23
C SER A 140 -13.16 9.23 6.62
N VAL A 141 -12.04 8.56 6.83
CA VAL A 141 -11.29 8.58 8.08
C VAL A 141 -9.84 8.96 7.80
N ARG A 142 -9.29 9.84 8.63
CA ARG A 142 -7.87 10.09 8.78
C ARG A 142 -7.50 9.87 10.24
N ILE A 143 -6.56 8.97 10.51
CA ILE A 143 -6.08 8.72 11.86
C ILE A 143 -4.61 9.10 12.00
N GLN A 144 -4.23 9.62 13.17
CA GLN A 144 -2.87 10.03 13.47
C GLN A 144 -2.41 9.40 14.78
N SER A 145 -1.22 8.80 14.82
CA SER A 145 -0.74 8.14 16.03
C SER A 145 -0.53 9.16 17.14
N GLN A 146 -0.95 8.83 18.36
CA GLN A 146 -0.70 9.65 19.55
C GLN A 146 0.80 9.71 19.87
N LYS A 147 1.52 8.61 19.62
CA LYS A 147 2.96 8.54 19.75
C LYS A 147 3.66 9.27 18.62
N ARG A 148 4.79 9.90 18.95
CA ARG A 148 5.71 10.57 18.02
C ARG A 148 7.05 9.85 17.94
N PHE A 149 7.70 9.94 16.78
CA PHE A 149 8.91 9.21 16.45
C PHE A 149 10.01 10.14 15.92
N ASN A 150 11.26 9.81 16.25
CA ASN A 150 12.47 10.52 15.79
C ASN A 150 13.44 9.54 15.11
N GLY A 151 12.88 8.56 14.39
CA GLY A 151 13.57 7.39 13.87
C GLY A 151 12.92 6.09 14.36
N GLY A 152 13.31 4.98 13.74
CA GLY A 152 12.80 3.65 14.03
C GLY A 152 12.67 2.79 12.77
N LEU A 153 12.17 1.57 12.98
CA LEU A 153 11.74 0.67 11.92
C LEU A 153 10.23 0.48 11.98
N PHE A 154 9.56 0.99 10.96
CA PHE A 154 8.11 0.99 10.77
C PHE A 154 7.73 -0.13 9.81
N ILE A 155 6.92 -1.10 10.25
CA ILE A 155 6.50 -2.25 9.45
C ILE A 155 4.98 -2.27 9.38
N LEU A 156 4.44 -2.06 8.18
CA LEU A 156 3.02 -2.19 7.86
C LEU A 156 2.78 -3.50 7.12
N ASP A 157 2.01 -4.40 7.73
CA ASP A 157 1.48 -5.60 7.06
C ASP A 157 0.05 -5.32 6.55
N LEU A 158 -0.07 -5.18 5.22
CA LEU A 158 -1.31 -4.81 4.56
C LEU A 158 -1.84 -5.94 3.68
N GLN A 159 -3.10 -6.33 3.88
CA GLN A 159 -3.78 -7.34 3.06
C GLN A 159 -4.49 -6.70 1.87
N ARG A 160 -5.13 -5.55 2.10
CA ARG A 160 -5.83 -4.78 1.07
C ARG A 160 -5.55 -3.30 1.22
N SER A 161 -5.34 -2.65 0.09
CA SER A 161 -5.28 -1.20 -0.05
C SER A 161 -6.54 -0.65 -0.74
N PRO A 162 -6.99 0.56 -0.38
CA PRO A 162 -7.90 1.34 -1.20
C PRO A 162 -7.31 1.59 -2.60
N HIS A 163 -8.19 1.68 -3.60
CA HIS A 163 -7.91 2.21 -4.93
C HIS A 163 -9.24 2.58 -5.59
N GLY A 164 -9.18 3.08 -6.83
CA GLY A 164 -10.34 3.45 -7.62
C GLY A 164 -10.29 4.91 -8.03
N CYS A 165 -10.90 5.22 -9.17
CA CYS A 165 -10.96 6.58 -9.69
C CYS A 165 -11.38 7.60 -8.61
N GLY A 166 -10.67 8.73 -8.59
CA GLY A 166 -10.83 9.78 -7.59
C GLY A 166 -10.32 9.47 -6.17
N THR A 167 -9.98 8.22 -5.82
CA THR A 167 -9.44 7.87 -4.50
C THR A 167 -7.96 8.23 -4.40
N TRP A 168 -7.53 8.69 -3.22
CA TRP A 168 -6.13 8.95 -2.86
C TRP A 168 -5.88 8.46 -1.42
N PRO A 169 -5.40 7.22 -1.24
CA PRO A 169 -5.07 6.67 0.06
C PRO A 169 -3.58 6.81 0.37
N ALA A 170 -3.25 7.05 1.64
CA ALA A 170 -1.88 7.20 2.10
C ALA A 170 -1.62 6.50 3.44
N PHE A 171 -0.46 5.86 3.57
CA PHE A 171 0.20 5.54 4.83
C PHE A 171 1.58 6.19 4.86
N TRP A 172 1.75 7.10 5.79
CA TRP A 172 2.83 8.07 5.78
C TRP A 172 3.16 8.51 7.20
N THR A 173 4.21 9.31 7.33
CA THR A 173 4.58 9.93 8.60
C THR A 173 4.87 11.40 8.40
N VAL A 174 4.50 12.23 9.37
CA VAL A 174 4.63 13.69 9.25
C VAL A 174 5.06 14.35 10.55
N GLY A 175 6.07 15.21 10.46
CA GLY A 175 6.53 16.05 11.56
C GLY A 175 5.71 17.34 11.71
N PRO A 176 5.92 18.10 12.79
CA PRO A 176 5.23 19.37 13.00
C PRO A 176 5.77 20.47 12.07
N ASN A 177 5.01 21.56 11.92
CA ASN A 177 5.40 22.71 11.09
C ASN A 177 5.76 22.29 9.65
N TRP A 178 4.89 21.52 9.00
CA TRP A 178 5.10 21.08 7.63
C TRP A 178 5.42 22.28 6.69
N PRO A 179 6.40 22.17 5.78
CA PRO A 179 7.24 21.00 5.49
C PRO A 179 8.56 20.96 6.28
N GLN A 180 8.77 21.86 7.25
CA GLN A 180 10.03 21.92 7.99
C GLN A 180 10.31 20.62 8.74
N GLY A 181 9.32 20.09 9.46
CA GLY A 181 9.41 18.82 10.19
C GLY A 181 9.39 17.57 9.32
N GLY A 182 9.25 17.74 8.00
CA GLY A 182 9.31 16.68 7.01
C GLY A 182 8.10 15.77 6.94
N GLU A 183 8.03 15.03 5.84
CA GLU A 183 7.02 14.05 5.49
C GLU A 183 7.69 12.86 4.81
N ILE A 184 7.24 11.65 5.14
CA ILE A 184 7.71 10.41 4.52
C ILE A 184 6.47 9.59 4.12
N ASP A 185 6.20 9.53 2.83
CA ASP A 185 5.10 8.75 2.27
C ASP A 185 5.61 7.35 1.95
N ILE A 186 5.21 6.39 2.78
CA ILE A 186 5.70 5.02 2.70
C ILE A 186 4.86 4.25 1.68
N PHE A 187 3.56 4.52 1.68
CA PHE A 187 2.58 3.94 0.77
C PHE A 187 1.60 5.01 0.30
N GLU A 188 1.61 5.33 -0.98
CA GLU A 188 0.76 6.36 -1.56
C GLU A 188 0.51 6.12 -3.05
N GLY A 189 -0.65 6.57 -3.52
CA GLY A 189 -1.01 6.57 -4.93
C GLY A 189 -2.40 7.17 -5.14
N VAL A 190 -2.82 7.29 -6.39
CA VAL A 190 -4.14 7.81 -6.75
C VAL A 190 -4.83 6.88 -7.76
N HIS A 191 -6.15 6.99 -7.84
CA HIS A 191 -6.93 6.34 -8.90
C HIS A 191 -6.71 4.82 -8.95
N GLU A 192 -6.46 4.30 -10.17
CA GLU A 192 -6.14 2.92 -10.47
C GLU A 192 -4.63 2.71 -10.64
N ASN A 193 -3.79 3.51 -9.96
CA ASN A 193 -2.37 3.21 -9.89
C ASN A 193 -2.16 1.73 -9.48
N THR A 194 -1.13 1.10 -10.04
CA THR A 194 -0.77 -0.30 -9.75
C THR A 194 0.59 -0.43 -9.07
N LYS A 195 1.29 0.70 -8.98
CA LYS A 195 2.62 0.82 -8.40
C LYS A 195 2.58 1.84 -7.30
N ASN A 196 3.15 1.49 -6.15
CA ASN A 196 3.29 2.39 -5.02
C ASN A 196 4.26 3.53 -5.37
N GLN A 197 3.91 4.74 -4.98
CA GLN A 197 4.82 5.87 -4.97
C GLN A 197 5.29 6.10 -3.54
N ALA A 198 6.61 6.14 -3.35
CA ALA A 198 7.21 6.54 -2.08
C ALA A 198 7.86 7.92 -2.27
N THR A 199 7.47 8.88 -1.45
CA THR A 199 7.89 10.29 -1.54
C THR A 199 8.43 10.82 -0.22
N PHE A 200 9.20 11.89 -0.34
CA PHE A 200 9.72 12.64 0.78
C PHE A 200 9.49 14.13 0.50
N HIS A 201 8.90 14.81 1.47
CA HIS A 201 8.71 16.26 1.43
C HIS A 201 9.48 16.88 2.59
N THR A 202 10.32 17.87 2.29
CA THR A 202 11.20 18.53 3.25
C THR A 202 11.23 20.03 3.03
N ALA A 203 11.88 20.76 3.94
CA ALA A 203 12.41 22.09 3.62
C ALA A 203 13.51 22.02 2.53
N ASP A 204 13.95 23.17 2.03
CA ASP A 204 14.97 23.27 0.97
C ASP A 204 16.30 22.56 1.31
N GLY A 205 16.95 22.04 0.26
CA GLY A 205 18.33 21.56 0.30
C GLY A 205 18.51 20.06 0.51
N CYS A 206 17.43 19.28 0.46
CA CYS A 206 17.48 17.82 0.48
C CYS A 206 17.15 17.26 -0.90
N THR A 207 17.99 16.37 -1.42
CA THR A 207 17.82 15.74 -2.73
C THR A 207 18.21 14.26 -2.74
N ILE A 208 17.60 13.45 -3.59
CA ILE A 208 18.04 12.06 -3.80
C ILE A 208 19.33 12.06 -4.65
N THR A 209 20.44 11.60 -4.07
CA THR A 209 21.76 11.59 -4.74
C THR A 209 22.28 10.20 -5.12
N ASP A 210 21.57 9.13 -4.76
CA ASP A 210 22.07 7.76 -4.83
C ASP A 210 21.29 6.88 -5.83
N PRO A 211 21.30 7.21 -7.14
CA PRO A 211 20.40 6.62 -8.12
C PRO A 211 20.59 5.11 -8.37
N GLN A 212 21.64 4.49 -7.82
CA GLN A 212 21.96 3.07 -8.02
C GLN A 212 21.65 2.19 -6.79
N ASN A 213 21.26 2.79 -5.67
CA ASN A 213 21.12 2.10 -4.38
C ASN A 213 19.68 1.72 -4.02
N PHE A 214 18.76 1.85 -4.97
CA PHE A 214 17.36 1.47 -4.84
C PHE A 214 16.88 0.70 -6.09
N THR A 215 15.75 0.00 -5.99
CA THR A 215 15.13 -0.72 -7.12
C THR A 215 14.07 0.10 -7.85
N GLY A 216 13.45 1.08 -7.17
CA GLY A 216 12.41 1.93 -7.73
C GLY A 216 12.91 2.82 -8.87
N ASN A 217 11.98 3.32 -9.69
CA ASN A 217 12.30 4.29 -10.73
C ASN A 217 12.16 5.70 -10.15
N LEU A 218 13.22 6.50 -10.27
CA LEU A 218 13.23 7.89 -9.79
C LEU A 218 12.22 8.74 -10.58
N LEU A 219 11.31 9.41 -9.88
CA LEU A 219 10.35 10.35 -10.45
C LEU A 219 10.88 11.78 -10.40
N ALA A 220 11.30 12.19 -9.21
CA ALA A 220 11.84 13.51 -8.92
C ALA A 220 12.93 13.37 -7.85
N SER A 221 13.94 14.25 -7.92
CA SER A 221 15.10 14.20 -7.03
C SER A 221 15.13 15.32 -5.99
N ASP A 222 14.40 16.42 -6.17
CA ASP A 222 14.36 17.52 -5.20
C ASP A 222 13.23 17.29 -4.19
N CYS A 223 13.58 17.17 -2.91
CA CYS A 223 12.63 16.83 -1.86
C CYS A 223 11.93 18.07 -1.29
N SER A 224 12.30 19.28 -1.74
CA SER A 224 11.66 20.49 -1.25
C SER A 224 10.18 20.54 -1.62
N ALA A 225 9.32 20.67 -0.61
CA ALA A 225 7.89 20.94 -0.80
C ALA A 225 7.62 22.32 -1.43
N PHE A 226 8.63 23.21 -1.47
CA PHE A 226 8.53 24.52 -2.11
C PHE A 226 8.88 24.47 -3.61
N ALA A 227 9.43 23.35 -4.09
CA ALA A 227 9.74 23.11 -5.49
C ALA A 227 8.59 22.39 -6.21
N ASP A 228 8.54 22.51 -7.54
CA ASP A 228 7.75 21.69 -8.46
C ASP A 228 6.28 21.43 -8.04
N ASN A 229 5.62 22.46 -7.49
CA ASN A 229 4.25 22.39 -6.99
C ASN A 229 4.03 21.31 -5.90
N ASN A 230 4.95 21.23 -4.93
CA ASN A 230 4.91 20.24 -3.85
C ASN A 230 5.00 18.78 -4.36
N ALA A 231 5.70 18.54 -5.47
CA ALA A 231 5.93 17.18 -5.95
C ALA A 231 6.79 16.34 -4.99
N GLY A 232 7.68 17.01 -4.25
CA GLY A 232 8.71 16.34 -3.45
C GLY A 232 9.64 15.49 -4.29
N CYS A 233 10.47 14.69 -3.64
CA CYS A 233 11.31 13.70 -4.30
C CYS A 233 10.73 12.33 -4.06
N GLY A 234 10.83 11.44 -5.04
CA GLY A 234 10.17 10.15 -4.89
C GLY A 234 10.53 9.14 -5.95
N LEU A 235 10.15 7.91 -5.66
CA LEU A 235 10.38 6.76 -6.51
C LEU A 235 9.09 5.97 -6.66
N ILE A 236 8.85 5.49 -7.88
CA ILE A 236 7.79 4.54 -8.15
C ILE A 236 8.34 3.12 -8.06
N ASN A 237 7.65 2.28 -7.30
CA ASN A 237 8.04 0.89 -7.09
C ASN A 237 8.16 0.13 -8.44
N ASP A 238 9.15 -0.75 -8.55
CA ASP A 238 9.39 -1.53 -9.76
C ASP A 238 8.35 -2.64 -9.98
N SER A 239 7.71 -3.11 -8.91
CA SER A 239 6.63 -4.10 -8.96
C SER A 239 5.30 -3.48 -9.37
N ALA A 240 4.69 -4.05 -10.41
CA ALA A 240 3.33 -3.73 -10.89
C ALA A 240 2.20 -4.23 -9.97
N ALA A 241 2.53 -4.88 -8.85
CA ALA A 241 1.58 -5.32 -7.83
C ALA A 241 2.00 -4.84 -6.44
N SER A 242 2.49 -3.61 -6.37
CA SER A 242 2.80 -2.91 -5.12
C SER A 242 1.68 -1.97 -4.67
N PHE A 243 0.69 -1.69 -5.50
CA PHE A 243 -0.47 -0.88 -5.13
C PHE A 243 -1.76 -1.38 -5.82
N GLY A 244 -2.91 -0.97 -5.29
CA GLY A 244 -4.21 -1.08 -5.93
C GLY A 244 -4.71 -2.49 -6.22
N ALA A 245 -5.50 -2.65 -7.29
CA ALA A 245 -6.14 -3.92 -7.62
C ALA A 245 -5.15 -5.11 -7.72
N PRO A 246 -3.98 -4.99 -8.39
CA PRO A 246 -3.02 -6.09 -8.45
C PRO A 246 -2.41 -6.45 -7.09
N PHE A 247 -2.13 -5.46 -6.23
CA PHE A 247 -1.68 -5.71 -4.85
C PHE A 247 -2.74 -6.49 -4.06
N ASN A 248 -4.00 -6.08 -4.15
CA ASN A 248 -5.12 -6.76 -3.49
C ASN A 248 -5.32 -8.19 -4.01
N ALA A 249 -5.17 -8.41 -5.31
CA ALA A 249 -5.35 -9.72 -5.95
C ALA A 249 -4.34 -10.77 -5.48
N VAL A 250 -3.16 -10.36 -5.03
CA VAL A 250 -2.10 -11.26 -4.50
C VAL A 250 -2.09 -11.34 -2.96
N GLY A 251 -3.10 -10.80 -2.29
CA GLY A 251 -3.20 -10.81 -0.82
C GLY A 251 -2.29 -9.78 -0.13
N GLY A 252 -1.92 -8.73 -0.85
CA GLY A 252 -1.13 -7.61 -0.37
C GLY A 252 0.34 -7.94 -0.12
N GLY A 253 0.88 -7.38 0.95
CA GLY A 253 2.29 -7.50 1.29
C GLY A 253 2.70 -6.64 2.48
N VAL A 254 4.01 -6.49 2.67
CA VAL A 254 4.59 -5.72 3.76
C VAL A 254 5.35 -4.52 3.20
N PHE A 255 5.07 -3.35 3.74
CA PHE A 255 5.90 -2.16 3.59
C PHE A 255 6.72 -1.98 4.85
N ALA A 256 8.02 -1.76 4.70
CA ALA A 256 8.91 -1.47 5.81
C ALA A 256 9.65 -0.16 5.53
N SER A 257 9.65 0.77 6.49
CA SER A 257 10.45 1.99 6.45
C SER A 257 11.43 2.00 7.61
N ARG A 258 12.72 2.17 7.33
CA ARG A 258 13.75 2.41 8.34
C ARG A 258 14.14 3.87 8.25
N TRP A 259 14.13 4.57 9.37
CA TRP A 259 14.61 5.93 9.49
C TRP A 259 15.60 6.02 10.65
N ASP A 260 16.84 6.41 10.34
CA ASP A 260 17.87 6.71 11.34
C ASP A 260 18.79 7.85 10.86
N ASN A 261 19.92 8.07 11.53
CA ASN A 261 20.86 9.14 11.20
C ASN A 261 21.58 8.96 9.84
N ASN A 262 21.51 7.77 9.24
CA ASN A 262 22.17 7.44 7.98
C ASN A 262 21.24 7.60 6.77
N GLY A 263 19.92 7.73 6.98
CA GLY A 263 18.95 7.94 5.91
C GLY A 263 17.56 7.44 6.24
N VAL A 264 16.75 7.36 5.18
CA VAL A 264 15.44 6.73 5.16
C VAL A 264 15.40 5.69 4.04
N TRP A 265 15.03 4.46 4.37
CA TRP A 265 14.89 3.35 3.43
C TRP A 265 13.46 2.86 3.44
N ILE A 266 12.88 2.58 2.28
CA ILE A 266 11.56 1.96 2.17
C ILE A 266 11.64 0.70 1.31
N TRP A 267 11.18 -0.42 1.84
CA TRP A 267 11.05 -1.70 1.15
C TRP A 267 9.59 -2.07 0.96
N PHE A 268 9.34 -2.81 -0.12
CA PHE A 268 8.11 -3.55 -0.33
C PHE A 268 8.43 -5.04 -0.50
N PHE A 269 7.72 -5.89 0.23
CA PHE A 269 7.76 -7.33 0.09
C PHE A 269 6.37 -7.84 -0.30
N HIS A 270 6.30 -8.61 -1.39
CA HIS A 270 5.07 -9.34 -1.71
C HIS A 270 4.71 -10.31 -0.58
N ARG A 271 3.41 -10.59 -0.41
CA ARG A 271 2.92 -11.55 0.61
C ARG A 271 3.70 -12.87 0.64
N SER A 272 4.07 -13.40 -0.52
CA SER A 272 4.79 -14.68 -0.66
C SER A 272 6.31 -14.60 -0.39
N THR A 273 6.87 -13.40 -0.27
CA THR A 273 8.31 -13.17 -0.12
C THR A 273 8.63 -12.30 1.10
N ILE A 274 7.72 -12.22 2.07
CA ILE A 274 7.97 -11.52 3.34
C ILE A 274 9.18 -12.19 4.02
N PRO A 275 10.23 -11.43 4.37
CA PRO A 275 11.38 -11.96 5.11
C PRO A 275 10.96 -12.68 6.41
N ASN A 276 11.56 -13.86 6.66
CA ASN A 276 11.21 -14.69 7.82
C ASN A 276 11.47 -13.98 9.16
N ASP A 277 12.46 -13.10 9.21
CA ASP A 277 12.84 -12.33 10.39
C ASP A 277 11.76 -11.28 10.77
N ILE A 278 11.02 -10.73 9.80
CA ILE A 278 9.81 -9.94 10.05
C ILE A 278 8.74 -10.83 10.70
N ILE A 279 8.47 -12.01 10.14
CA ILE A 279 7.47 -12.96 10.65
C ILE A 279 7.82 -13.42 12.08
N GLN A 280 9.11 -13.64 12.34
CA GLN A 280 9.64 -14.07 13.64
C GLN A 280 9.82 -12.92 14.63
N ASN A 281 9.45 -11.68 14.28
CA ASN A 281 9.56 -10.51 15.13
C ASN A 281 11.00 -10.19 15.57
N THR A 282 11.99 -10.47 14.71
CA THR A 282 13.42 -10.18 14.92
C THR A 282 14.06 -9.59 13.66
N PRO A 283 13.54 -8.47 13.11
CA PRO A 283 13.94 -7.97 11.81
C PRO A 283 15.40 -7.53 11.77
N THR A 284 16.04 -7.78 10.63
CA THR A 284 17.43 -7.44 10.31
C THR A 284 17.47 -6.77 8.92
N PRO A 285 17.11 -5.47 8.82
CA PRO A 285 16.99 -4.76 7.55
C PRO A 285 18.23 -4.82 6.65
N GLU A 286 19.42 -4.96 7.25
CA GLU A 286 20.69 -5.12 6.54
C GLU A 286 20.72 -6.35 5.61
N LEU A 287 19.87 -7.35 5.87
CA LEU A 287 19.79 -8.59 5.10
C LEU A 287 18.66 -8.59 4.05
N TRP A 288 17.83 -7.54 3.98
CA TRP A 288 16.69 -7.48 3.07
C TRP A 288 17.06 -7.10 1.62
N GLY A 289 18.31 -6.69 1.39
CA GLY A 289 18.77 -6.24 0.09
C GLY A 289 18.41 -4.78 -0.22
N LYS A 290 18.43 -4.42 -1.50
CA LYS A 290 18.18 -3.04 -1.93
C LYS A 290 16.75 -2.60 -1.60
N PRO A 291 16.55 -1.40 -1.04
CA PRO A 291 15.22 -0.83 -0.84
C PRO A 291 14.57 -0.42 -2.16
N THR A 292 13.26 -0.25 -2.15
CA THR A 292 12.53 0.40 -3.25
C THR A 292 12.88 1.88 -3.33
N ALA A 293 12.98 2.56 -2.20
CA ALA A 293 13.33 3.97 -2.10
C ALA A 293 14.43 4.19 -1.04
N LEU A 294 15.36 5.10 -1.33
CA LEU A 294 16.43 5.48 -0.42
C LEU A 294 16.63 7.00 -0.48
N LEU A 295 16.49 7.63 0.67
CA LEU A 295 16.96 8.98 0.95
C LEU A 295 18.22 8.89 1.83
N SER A 296 19.40 9.03 1.25
CA SER A 296 20.66 8.95 2.01
C SER A 296 20.95 10.24 2.77
N ASN A 297 21.83 10.18 3.76
CA ASN A 297 22.20 11.36 4.57
C ASN A 297 23.17 12.34 3.88
N SER A 298 23.56 12.13 2.62
CA SER A 298 24.58 12.92 1.92
C SER A 298 24.16 14.39 1.72
N SER A 299 22.92 14.61 1.26
CA SER A 299 22.25 15.91 1.11
C SER A 299 21.10 16.06 2.11
N CYS A 300 20.57 14.94 2.62
CA CYS A 300 19.36 14.87 3.44
C CYS A 300 19.66 14.31 4.83
N ALA A 301 20.45 15.01 5.63
CA ALA A 301 20.71 14.59 7.01
C ALA A 301 19.37 14.45 7.79
N PRO A 302 18.94 13.24 8.19
CA PRO A 302 17.56 13.05 8.66
C PRO A 302 17.24 13.83 9.93
N ASN A 303 18.22 14.01 10.81
CA ASN A 303 18.10 14.82 12.03
C ASN A 303 17.88 16.33 11.78
N ARG A 304 18.04 16.80 10.54
CA ARG A 304 17.74 18.18 10.13
C ARG A 304 16.35 18.32 9.53
N TYR A 305 15.85 17.29 8.86
CA TYR A 305 14.67 17.35 8.00
C TYR A 305 13.46 16.62 8.57
N PHE A 306 13.65 15.72 9.54
CA PHE A 306 12.61 14.89 10.11
C PHE A 306 12.70 14.94 11.64
N TRP A 307 11.60 15.29 12.32
CA TRP A 307 11.50 15.21 13.78
C TRP A 307 10.06 15.09 14.25
N ASP A 308 9.86 14.40 15.37
CA ASP A 308 8.57 14.27 16.05
C ASP A 308 7.42 13.80 15.16
N HIS A 309 7.71 12.86 14.25
CA HIS A 309 6.74 12.36 13.28
C HIS A 309 5.60 11.61 13.96
N GLN A 310 4.37 11.85 13.50
CA GLN A 310 3.22 10.97 13.75
C GLN A 310 2.99 10.08 12.54
N ILE A 311 2.54 8.85 12.76
CA ILE A 311 2.05 7.97 11.71
C ILE A 311 0.65 8.44 11.30
N VAL A 312 0.37 8.43 10.00
CA VAL A 312 -0.94 8.80 9.46
C VAL A 312 -1.44 7.70 8.51
N PHE A 313 -2.73 7.38 8.64
CA PHE A 313 -3.50 6.67 7.61
C PHE A 313 -4.68 7.53 7.21
N ASP A 314 -4.91 7.68 5.92
CA ASP A 314 -6.10 8.34 5.40
C ASP A 314 -6.52 7.83 4.03
N ILE A 315 -7.74 8.21 3.67
CA ILE A 315 -8.27 8.06 2.32
C ILE A 315 -8.96 9.38 1.98
N THR A 316 -8.32 10.22 1.18
CA THR A 316 -8.95 11.41 0.59
C THR A 316 -9.48 11.12 -0.81
N PHE A 317 -10.14 12.12 -1.40
CA PHE A 317 -10.66 12.06 -2.76
C PHE A 317 -10.35 13.33 -3.53
N CYS A 318 -10.05 13.19 -4.82
CA CYS A 318 -9.75 14.31 -5.69
C CYS A 318 -8.61 15.18 -5.11
N GLY A 319 -8.88 16.44 -4.79
CA GLY A 319 -7.88 17.31 -4.19
C GLY A 319 -6.70 17.60 -5.10
N ASP A 320 -5.60 17.99 -4.48
CA ASP A 320 -4.45 18.58 -5.16
C ASP A 320 -3.75 17.61 -6.12
N TRP A 321 -3.77 16.29 -5.83
CA TRP A 321 -3.16 15.28 -6.70
C TRP A 321 -4.19 14.47 -7.50
N ALA A 322 -5.06 13.70 -6.85
CA ALA A 322 -6.04 12.88 -7.57
C ALA A 322 -7.01 13.76 -8.37
N GLY A 323 -7.38 14.94 -7.87
CA GLY A 323 -8.29 15.84 -8.59
C GLY A 323 -7.62 16.43 -9.82
N ALA A 324 -6.39 16.88 -9.69
CA ALA A 324 -5.62 17.48 -10.78
C ALA A 324 -5.27 16.48 -11.90
N SER A 325 -5.01 15.22 -11.55
CA SER A 325 -4.64 14.16 -12.51
C SER A 325 -5.81 13.34 -13.05
N TYR A 326 -7.03 13.53 -12.52
CA TYR A 326 -8.19 12.71 -12.85
C TYR A 326 -8.49 12.61 -14.36
N SER A 327 -8.36 13.73 -15.08
CA SER A 327 -8.66 13.81 -16.51
C SER A 327 -7.55 13.27 -17.42
N ASP A 328 -6.41 12.85 -16.86
CA ASP A 328 -5.36 12.21 -17.65
C ASP A 328 -5.90 10.89 -18.24
N PRO A 329 -5.89 10.71 -19.57
CA PRO A 329 -6.33 9.48 -20.20
C PRO A 329 -5.61 8.22 -19.68
N ALA A 330 -4.38 8.34 -19.17
CA ALA A 330 -3.63 7.25 -18.58
C ALA A 330 -4.30 6.68 -17.31
N ASN A 331 -5.09 7.48 -16.60
CA ASN A 331 -5.83 7.06 -15.41
C ASN A 331 -7.17 6.36 -15.74
N GLY A 332 -7.67 6.52 -16.97
CA GLY A 332 -8.87 5.82 -17.43
C GLY A 332 -10.16 6.20 -16.70
N CYS A 333 -10.18 7.35 -16.01
CA CYS A 333 -11.29 7.72 -15.15
C CYS A 333 -12.42 8.44 -15.89
N PRO A 334 -13.71 8.08 -15.65
CA PRO A 334 -14.83 8.64 -16.38
C PRO A 334 -15.29 9.99 -15.79
N GLY A 335 -15.78 10.88 -16.65
CA GLY A 335 -16.42 12.14 -16.21
C GLY A 335 -15.46 13.09 -15.50
N THR A 336 -15.93 13.73 -14.43
CA THR A 336 -15.10 14.58 -13.56
C THR A 336 -14.91 13.91 -12.20
N CYS A 337 -13.80 14.21 -11.52
CA CYS A 337 -13.58 13.68 -10.17
C CYS A 337 -14.72 14.06 -9.22
N SER A 338 -15.19 15.32 -9.32
CA SER A 338 -16.23 15.86 -8.46
C SER A 338 -17.56 15.10 -8.59
N ASP A 339 -17.94 14.77 -9.82
CA ASP A 339 -19.15 13.98 -10.08
C ASP A 339 -18.97 12.51 -9.71
N HIS A 340 -17.75 11.97 -9.91
CA HIS A 340 -17.44 10.58 -9.60
C HIS A 340 -17.55 10.28 -8.09
N VAL A 341 -17.17 11.24 -7.25
CA VAL A 341 -17.30 11.16 -5.79
C VAL A 341 -18.76 11.07 -5.35
N LEU A 342 -19.74 11.47 -6.17
CA LEU A 342 -21.14 11.50 -5.75
C LEU A 342 -21.78 10.11 -5.64
N ASP A 343 -21.32 9.15 -6.45
CA ASP A 343 -21.85 7.79 -6.48
C ASP A 343 -21.12 6.89 -5.46
N PRO A 344 -21.80 6.41 -4.40
CA PRO A 344 -21.20 5.52 -3.41
C PRO A 344 -20.71 4.19 -4.00
N GLY A 345 -21.34 3.74 -5.10
CA GLY A 345 -21.00 2.51 -5.80
C GLY A 345 -19.61 2.52 -6.44
N ASN A 346 -18.93 3.67 -6.51
CA ASN A 346 -17.55 3.75 -7.00
C ASN A 346 -16.51 3.36 -5.94
N PHE A 347 -16.87 3.31 -4.65
CA PHE A 347 -15.90 3.24 -3.55
C PHE A 347 -15.95 1.94 -2.72
N TYR A 348 -16.48 0.86 -3.28
CA TYR A 348 -16.53 -0.46 -2.61
C TYR A 348 -15.16 -1.12 -2.41
N VAL A 349 -14.16 -0.70 -3.18
CA VAL A 349 -12.77 -1.16 -3.08
C VAL A 349 -11.88 -0.23 -2.25
N SER A 350 -12.40 0.90 -1.77
CA SER A 350 -11.64 1.90 -1.02
C SER A 350 -11.52 1.51 0.46
N ILE A 351 -10.77 0.43 0.73
CA ILE A 351 -10.66 -0.23 2.04
C ILE A 351 -9.20 -0.58 2.35
N TYR A 352 -8.73 -0.14 3.50
CA TYR A 352 -7.58 -0.73 4.17
C TYR A 352 -8.01 -1.93 5.00
N GLU A 353 -7.36 -3.07 4.80
CA GLU A 353 -7.43 -4.24 5.68
C GLU A 353 -5.99 -4.61 6.07
N HIS A 354 -5.62 -4.42 7.33
CA HIS A 354 -4.26 -4.66 7.82
C HIS A 354 -4.22 -5.59 9.04
N TYR A 355 -3.12 -6.32 9.15
CA TYR A 355 -2.88 -7.26 10.25
C TYR A 355 -2.22 -6.59 11.45
N CYS A 356 -1.23 -5.72 11.20
CA CYS A 356 -0.41 -5.12 12.24
C CYS A 356 0.41 -3.94 11.70
N ILE A 357 0.67 -2.97 12.57
CA ILE A 357 1.79 -2.04 12.42
C ILE A 357 2.77 -2.33 13.56
N GLY A 358 3.97 -2.77 13.21
CA GLY A 358 5.07 -3.00 14.14
C GLY A 358 6.06 -1.85 14.10
N LEU A 359 6.39 -1.31 15.28
CA LEU A 359 7.37 -0.24 15.44
C LEU A 359 8.48 -0.70 16.36
N ARG A 360 9.71 -0.42 15.95
CA ARG A 360 10.92 -0.88 16.62
C ARG A 360 12.00 0.18 16.68
#